data_AF-A0A8X6XIU6-F1
#
_entry.id   AF-A0A8X6XIU6-F1
#
_cell.length_a   1.000
_cell.length_b   1.000
_cell.length_c   1.000
_cell.angle_alpha   90.00
_cell.angle_beta   90.00
_cell.angle_gamma   90.00
#
_symmetry.space_group_name_H-M   'P 1'
#
loop_
_entity.id
_entity.type
_entity.pdbx_description
1 polymer ?
#
loop_
_entity_poly.entity_id
_entity_poly.type
_entity_poly.pdbx_seq_one_letter_code
_entity_poly.pdbx_strand_id
1 'polypeptide(L)'
;LTFPNIEITDVKINAKTSNVIHTFIREDELELNHCIQFGSQGSVRVRYHHLDHEAFSYVINVSNSGTEEKVGTVRLFLAPKYDELGNIIPLDGQRRLYIEMDKFSTDLRPGKNLIVRSSTDSSVTISSTYSFKELLHGEDVDEDRSEFCSCGWPQHLLVPKGNNKGMVFDLFVMITDGEKDKVPSSKRKSAMMLPQLLRCFG
;
A
#
# COMPACT_ATOMS: atom_id res chain seq x y z
N LEU A 1 8.79 -7.67 20.45
CA LEU A 1 9.37 -7.42 19.10
C LEU A 1 9.88 -8.69 18.44
N THR A 2 10.41 -9.65 19.20
CA THR A 2 10.97 -10.89 18.64
C THR A 2 9.88 -11.84 18.12
N PHE A 3 10.11 -12.42 16.94
CA PHE A 3 9.37 -13.57 16.42
C PHE A 3 10.30 -14.80 16.43
N PRO A 4 10.16 -15.72 17.41
CA PRO A 4 11.14 -16.79 17.60
C PRO A 4 11.31 -17.67 16.36
N ASN A 5 12.55 -18.07 16.09
CA ASN A 5 12.99 -18.90 14.98
C ASN A 5 12.87 -18.26 13.58
N ILE A 6 12.38 -17.02 13.49
CA ILE A 6 12.29 -16.28 12.23
C ILE A 6 13.40 -15.23 12.19
N GLU A 7 14.22 -15.30 11.15
CA GLU A 7 15.33 -14.39 10.92
C GLU A 7 15.27 -13.83 9.51
N ILE A 8 15.30 -12.50 9.38
CA ILE A 8 15.46 -11.84 8.08
C ILE A 8 16.96 -11.81 7.78
N THR A 9 17.35 -12.51 6.72
CA THR A 9 18.76 -12.68 6.34
C THR A 9 19.25 -11.62 5.37
N ASP A 10 18.37 -11.12 4.50
CA ASP A 10 18.72 -10.11 3.48
C ASP A 10 17.45 -9.42 2.99
N VAL A 11 17.56 -8.13 2.66
CA VAL A 11 16.50 -7.32 2.06
C VAL A 11 17.09 -6.53 0.91
N LYS A 12 16.44 -6.58 -0.24
CA LYS A 12 16.81 -5.82 -1.44
C LYS A 12 15.60 -5.21 -2.09
N ILE A 13 15.81 -4.06 -2.73
CA ILE A 13 14.84 -3.48 -3.65
C ILE A 13 15.31 -3.82 -5.06
N ASN A 14 14.44 -4.47 -5.82
CA ASN A 14 14.62 -4.72 -7.23
C ASN A 14 13.88 -3.65 -8.02
N ALA A 15 14.63 -2.80 -8.70
CA ALA A 15 14.18 -1.73 -9.58
C ALA A 15 15.11 -1.69 -10.80
N LYS A 16 15.00 -0.69 -11.67
CA LYS A 16 15.95 -0.56 -12.80
C LYS A 16 17.41 -0.55 -12.34
N THR A 17 17.67 0.02 -11.16
CA THR A 17 18.95 -0.08 -10.46
C THR A 17 18.68 -0.61 -9.06
N SER A 18 19.37 -1.69 -8.67
CA SER A 18 19.12 -2.32 -7.37
C SER A 18 19.34 -1.32 -6.22
N ASN A 19 18.39 -1.30 -5.27
CA ASN A 19 18.37 -0.40 -4.12
C ASN A 19 18.27 1.10 -4.47
N VAL A 20 17.82 1.44 -5.68
CA VAL A 20 17.57 2.82 -6.10
C VAL A 20 16.18 2.91 -6.72
N ILE A 21 15.36 3.85 -6.23
CA ILE A 21 14.03 4.14 -6.78
C ILE A 21 14.09 5.52 -7.45
N HIS A 22 13.82 5.57 -8.75
CA HIS A 22 13.72 6.82 -9.49
C HIS A 22 12.31 7.40 -9.37
N THR A 23 12.24 8.68 -9.01
CA THR A 23 11.02 9.47 -9.03
C THR A 23 11.06 10.47 -10.18
N PHE A 24 9.89 10.82 -10.70
CA PHE A 24 9.75 11.75 -11.82
C PHE A 24 8.43 12.50 -11.72
N ILE A 25 8.30 13.57 -12.50
CA ILE A 25 7.03 14.28 -12.65
C ILE A 25 6.31 13.69 -13.87
N ARG A 26 5.07 13.26 -13.67
CA ARG A 26 4.18 12.80 -14.73
C ARG A 26 3.15 13.87 -15.03
N GLU A 27 2.78 14.00 -16.30
CA GLU A 27 1.66 14.82 -16.75
C GLU A 27 0.39 13.97 -16.81
N ASP A 28 -0.73 14.52 -16.34
CA ASP A 28 -2.04 13.88 -16.36
C ASP A 28 -3.16 14.90 -16.66
N GLU A 29 -4.35 14.42 -17.02
CA GLU A 29 -5.51 15.23 -17.40
C GLU A 29 -6.72 14.94 -16.52
N LEU A 30 -7.35 16.00 -16.00
CA LEU A 30 -8.60 15.91 -15.25
C LEU A 30 -9.77 16.49 -16.06
N GLU A 31 -10.84 15.70 -16.24
CA GLU A 31 -12.06 16.15 -16.92
C GLU A 31 -12.99 16.93 -15.97
N LEU A 32 -13.31 18.18 -16.32
CA LEU A 32 -14.07 19.10 -15.46
C LEU A 32 -15.57 19.14 -15.78
N ASN A 33 -16.00 18.51 -16.86
CA ASN A 33 -17.38 18.54 -17.35
C ASN A 33 -18.43 18.11 -16.31
N HIS A 34 -18.04 17.23 -15.39
CA HIS A 34 -18.91 16.71 -14.34
C HIS A 34 -18.93 17.58 -13.08
N CYS A 35 -18.04 18.57 -13.00
CA CYS A 35 -17.90 19.46 -11.84
C CYS A 35 -18.44 20.87 -12.12
N ILE A 36 -18.31 21.35 -13.36
CA ILE A 36 -18.63 22.73 -13.75
C ILE A 36 -19.39 22.71 -15.08
N GLN A 37 -20.45 23.52 -15.17
CA GLN A 37 -21.24 23.65 -16.40
C GLN A 37 -20.58 24.63 -17.37
N PHE A 38 -20.09 24.14 -18.51
CA PHE A 38 -19.34 24.94 -19.50
C PHE A 38 -20.18 25.49 -20.67
N GLY A 39 -21.50 25.32 -20.68
CA GLY A 39 -22.42 25.89 -21.69
C GLY A 39 -22.20 25.43 -23.14
N SER A 40 -21.17 24.64 -23.40
CA SER A 40 -20.76 24.11 -24.70
C SER A 40 -20.64 22.58 -24.61
N GLN A 41 -20.88 21.88 -25.72
CA GLN A 41 -20.92 20.40 -25.78
C GLN A 41 -19.51 19.75 -25.84
N GLY A 42 -18.45 20.51 -25.54
CA GLY A 42 -17.06 20.04 -25.65
C GLY A 42 -16.53 19.39 -24.38
N SER A 43 -15.48 18.56 -24.50
CA SER A 43 -14.74 18.07 -23.33
C SER A 43 -13.76 19.12 -22.83
N VAL A 44 -13.97 19.62 -21.61
CA VAL A 44 -13.03 20.52 -20.94
C VAL A 44 -12.17 19.70 -19.99
N ARG A 45 -10.86 19.68 -20.27
CA ARG A 45 -9.85 19.01 -19.46
C ARG A 45 -8.81 20.00 -18.99
N VAL A 46 -8.30 19.80 -17.78
CA VAL A 46 -7.15 20.53 -17.25
C VAL A 46 -5.97 19.58 -17.14
N ARG A 47 -4.86 20.01 -17.71
CA ARG A 47 -3.57 19.34 -17.57
C ARG A 47 -2.93 19.73 -16.25
N TYR A 48 -2.43 18.75 -15.52
CA TYR A 48 -1.70 18.94 -14.29
C TYR A 48 -0.49 18.01 -14.22
N HIS A 49 0.40 18.28 -13.28
CA HIS A 49 1.61 17.50 -13.07
C HIS A 49 1.63 16.97 -11.65
N HIS A 50 2.01 15.71 -11.49
CA HIS A 50 2.15 15.08 -10.18
C HIS A 50 3.46 14.31 -10.07
N LEU A 51 3.90 14.06 -8.83
CA LEU A 51 5.02 13.17 -8.57
C LEU A 51 4.61 11.73 -8.90
N ASP A 52 5.56 10.95 -9.37
CA ASP A 52 5.41 9.52 -9.59
C ASP A 52 6.76 8.81 -9.43
N HIS A 53 6.75 7.48 -9.44
CA HIS A 53 7.94 6.66 -9.28
C HIS A 53 7.94 5.44 -10.22
N GLU A 54 9.13 4.88 -10.46
CA GLU A 54 9.24 3.62 -11.19
C GLU A 54 8.62 2.46 -10.39
N ALA A 55 8.11 1.43 -11.08
CA ALA A 55 7.70 0.20 -10.40
C ALA A 55 8.92 -0.53 -9.82
N PHE A 56 8.79 -1.05 -8.61
CA PHE A 56 9.85 -1.81 -7.94
C PHE A 56 9.27 -2.97 -7.13
N SER A 57 10.12 -3.89 -6.70
CA SER A 57 9.72 -4.98 -5.80
C SER A 57 10.68 -5.14 -4.63
N TYR A 58 10.12 -5.51 -3.48
CA TYR A 58 10.88 -5.94 -2.31
C TYR A 58 11.24 -7.41 -2.46
N VAL A 59 12.50 -7.74 -2.23
CA VAL A 59 13.01 -9.11 -2.19
C VAL A 59 13.56 -9.34 -0.79
N ILE A 60 12.86 -10.14 0.00
CA ILE A 60 13.15 -10.39 1.41
C ILE A 60 13.48 -11.87 1.60
N ASN A 61 14.71 -12.17 2.02
CA ASN A 61 15.15 -13.52 2.34
C ASN A 61 14.94 -13.80 3.83
N VAL A 62 14.14 -14.80 4.15
CA VAL A 62 13.79 -15.16 5.53
C VAL A 62 14.19 -16.60 5.81
N SER A 63 14.76 -16.85 6.98
CA SER A 63 15.05 -18.18 7.49
C SER A 63 14.09 -18.51 8.63
N ASN A 64 13.38 -19.62 8.50
CA ASN A 64 12.62 -20.23 9.59
C ASN A 64 13.40 -21.45 10.11
N SER A 65 14.03 -21.32 11.27
CA SER A 65 14.78 -22.42 11.92
C SER A 65 13.90 -23.39 12.71
N GLY A 66 12.58 -23.16 12.73
CA GLY A 66 11.59 -24.07 13.33
C GLY A 66 11.28 -25.27 12.44
N THR A 67 10.52 -26.21 13.00
CA THR A 67 10.04 -27.42 12.30
C THR A 67 8.67 -27.26 11.68
N GLU A 68 7.96 -26.18 12.00
CA GLU A 68 6.59 -25.90 11.58
C GLU A 68 6.51 -24.64 10.71
N GLU A 69 5.52 -24.62 9.82
CA GLU A 69 5.15 -23.44 9.05
C GLU A 69 4.51 -22.39 9.98
N LYS A 70 4.88 -21.12 9.78
CA LYS A 70 4.36 -20.01 10.58
C LYS A 70 3.77 -18.93 9.69
N VAL A 71 2.70 -18.30 10.15
CA VAL A 71 2.16 -17.10 9.49
C VAL A 71 2.90 -15.88 10.04
N GLY A 72 3.54 -15.12 9.16
CA GLY A 72 4.21 -13.86 9.49
C GLY A 72 3.46 -12.65 8.92
N THR A 73 3.34 -11.59 9.70
CA THR A 73 2.92 -10.27 9.19
C THR A 73 4.17 -9.45 8.90
N VAL A 74 4.43 -9.19 7.62
CA VAL A 74 5.52 -8.35 7.15
C VAL A 74 5.09 -6.90 7.23
N ARG A 75 5.93 -6.05 7.82
CA ARG A 75 5.73 -4.60 7.97
C ARG A 75 6.95 -3.89 7.41
N LEU A 76 6.73 -3.03 6.42
CA LEU A 76 7.79 -2.25 5.79
C LEU A 76 7.61 -0.77 6.12
N PHE A 77 8.70 -0.13 6.53
CA PHE A 77 8.74 1.30 6.81
C PHE A 77 9.97 1.96 6.18
N LEU A 78 9.86 3.24 5.86
CA LEU A 78 10.94 4.02 5.27
C LEU A 78 11.17 5.30 6.07
N ALA A 79 12.42 5.63 6.38
CA ALA A 79 12.78 6.90 7.04
C ALA A 79 14.06 7.49 6.43
N PRO A 80 14.21 8.82 6.39
CA PRO A 80 15.44 9.46 5.93
C PRO A 80 16.59 9.16 6.89
N LYS A 81 17.77 8.90 6.33
CA LYS A 81 18.99 8.62 7.12
C LYS A 81 19.65 9.91 7.63
N TYR A 82 19.58 10.96 6.83
CA TYR A 82 20.24 12.24 7.07
C TYR A 82 19.22 13.38 7.15
N ASP A 83 19.54 14.39 7.96
CA ASP A 83 18.83 15.67 7.98
C ASP A 83 19.26 16.55 6.79
N GLU A 84 18.67 17.76 6.68
CA GLU A 84 18.96 18.73 5.63
C GLU A 84 20.39 19.28 5.64
N LEU A 85 21.09 19.17 6.79
CA LEU A 85 22.49 19.57 6.95
C LEU A 85 23.46 18.42 6.71
N GLY A 86 22.96 17.20 6.49
CA GLY A 86 23.75 16.00 6.24
C GLY A 86 24.18 15.23 7.50
N ASN A 87 23.64 15.56 8.68
CA ASN A 87 23.92 14.81 9.90
C ASN A 87 23.07 13.53 9.94
N ILE A 88 23.60 12.47 10.56
CA ILE A 88 22.85 11.23 10.79
C ILE A 88 21.75 11.49 11.81
N ILE A 89 20.51 11.16 11.47
CA ILE A 89 19.38 11.29 12.38
C ILE A 89 19.41 10.11 13.37
N PRO A 90 19.43 10.35 14.69
CA PRO A 90 19.37 9.27 15.68
C PRO A 90 18.02 8.55 15.63
N LEU A 91 17.99 7.26 16.00
CA LEU A 91 16.80 6.40 15.90
C LEU A 91 15.55 6.99 16.57
N ASP A 92 15.69 7.62 17.74
CA ASP A 92 14.57 8.27 18.43
C ASP A 92 13.97 9.43 17.62
N GLY A 93 14.82 10.18 16.91
CA GLY A 93 14.40 11.19 15.94
C GLY A 93 13.75 10.57 14.70
N GLN A 94 14.38 9.53 14.14
CA GLN A 94 13.87 8.80 12.97
C GLN A 94 12.51 8.17 13.21
N ARG A 95 12.19 7.76 14.45
CA ARG A 95 10.89 7.16 14.83
C ARG A 95 9.69 7.98 14.36
N ARG A 96 9.81 9.33 14.35
CA ARG A 96 8.74 10.25 13.90
C ARG A 96 8.66 10.41 12.39
N LEU A 97 9.65 9.94 11.66
CA LEU A 97 9.80 10.11 10.20
C LEU A 97 9.55 8.82 9.43
N TYR A 98 9.35 7.69 10.12
CA TYR A 98 8.99 6.44 9.46
C TYR A 98 7.60 6.54 8.86
N ILE A 99 7.53 6.33 7.55
CA ILE A 99 6.29 6.14 6.81
C ILE A 99 6.05 4.65 6.57
N GLU A 100 4.80 4.20 6.70
CA GLU A 100 4.42 2.82 6.37
C GLU A 100 4.42 2.66 4.85
N MET A 101 5.16 1.66 4.37
CA MET A 101 5.29 1.37 2.94
C MET A 101 4.36 0.24 2.51
N ASP A 102 4.20 -0.79 3.35
CA ASP A 102 3.33 -1.94 3.10
C ASP A 102 3.17 -2.78 4.37
N LYS A 103 2.06 -3.52 4.43
CA LYS A 103 1.76 -4.50 5.48
C LYS A 103 0.98 -5.68 4.89
N PHE A 104 1.56 -6.88 4.93
CA PHE A 104 0.92 -8.07 4.38
C PHE A 104 1.27 -9.34 5.16
N SER A 105 0.42 -10.37 5.03
CA SER A 105 0.65 -11.68 5.62
C SER A 105 1.38 -12.59 4.64
N THR A 106 2.23 -13.48 5.16
CA THR A 106 2.96 -14.47 4.38
C THR A 106 3.15 -15.74 5.18
N ASP A 107 3.13 -16.88 4.49
CA ASP A 107 3.41 -18.18 5.10
C ASP A 107 4.92 -18.48 5.01
N LEU A 108 5.52 -18.80 6.15
CA LEU A 108 6.96 -19.04 6.32
C LEU A 108 7.20 -20.52 6.60
N ARG A 109 7.58 -21.27 5.56
CA ARG A 109 7.89 -22.70 5.66
C ARG A 109 9.22 -22.93 6.39
N PRO A 110 9.43 -24.10 7.03
CA PRO A 110 10.74 -24.45 7.58
C PRO A 110 11.87 -24.31 6.55
N GLY A 111 12.99 -23.71 6.96
CA GLY A 111 14.13 -23.42 6.10
C GLY A 111 14.11 -22.03 5.46
N LYS A 112 14.66 -21.91 4.24
CA LYS A 112 14.82 -20.63 3.55
C LYS A 112 13.56 -20.28 2.75
N ASN A 113 13.09 -19.04 2.90
CA ASN A 113 11.94 -18.47 2.21
C ASN A 113 12.38 -17.23 1.44
N LEU A 114 11.85 -17.06 0.23
CA LEU A 114 12.04 -15.88 -0.60
C LEU A 114 10.69 -15.20 -0.76
N ILE A 115 10.53 -14.02 -0.17
CA ILE A 115 9.33 -13.20 -0.31
C ILE A 115 9.61 -12.15 -1.37
N VAL A 116 8.78 -12.10 -2.42
CA VAL A 116 8.81 -11.08 -3.45
C VAL A 116 7.49 -10.32 -3.44
N ARG A 117 7.55 -9.01 -3.26
CA ARG A 117 6.36 -8.15 -3.14
C ARG A 117 6.46 -6.94 -4.06
N SER A 118 5.49 -6.75 -4.95
CA SER A 118 5.44 -5.59 -5.86
C SER A 118 5.02 -4.33 -5.12
N SER A 119 5.56 -3.17 -5.51
CA SER A 119 5.13 -1.86 -5.02
C SER A 119 3.67 -1.53 -5.37
N THR A 120 3.12 -2.16 -6.41
CA THR A 120 1.71 -2.00 -6.85
C THR A 120 0.71 -2.69 -5.95
N ASP A 121 1.18 -3.67 -5.17
CA ASP A 121 0.30 -4.47 -4.31
C ASP A 121 0.25 -3.91 -2.89
N SER A 122 0.85 -2.74 -2.64
CA SER A 122 0.96 -2.14 -1.31
C SER A 122 -0.42 -2.00 -0.65
N SER A 123 -0.51 -2.41 0.61
CA SER A 123 -1.73 -2.26 1.41
C SER A 123 -2.05 -0.81 1.78
N VAL A 124 -1.13 0.12 1.53
CA VAL A 124 -1.28 1.55 1.88
C VAL A 124 -1.97 2.31 0.75
N THR A 125 -1.82 1.83 -0.49
CA THR A 125 -2.24 2.54 -1.69
C THR A 125 -3.52 1.97 -2.28
N ILE A 126 -4.23 2.83 -3.03
CA ILE A 126 -5.40 2.39 -3.80
C ILE A 126 -4.90 1.78 -5.12
N SER A 127 -5.32 0.55 -5.42
CA SER A 127 -4.92 -0.18 -6.62
C SER A 127 -5.51 0.43 -7.91
N SER A 128 -6.69 1.03 -7.85
CA SER A 128 -7.32 1.73 -8.97
C SER A 128 -8.37 2.76 -8.51
N THR A 129 -8.32 3.96 -9.09
CA THR A 129 -9.41 4.95 -9.02
C THR A 129 -10.14 4.97 -10.35
N TYR A 130 -11.45 4.71 -10.34
CA TYR A 130 -12.27 4.76 -11.54
C TYR A 130 -12.65 6.20 -11.89
N SER A 131 -12.53 6.55 -13.16
CA SER A 131 -13.06 7.78 -13.72
C SER A 131 -14.59 7.74 -13.80
N PHE A 132 -15.23 8.90 -13.84
CA PHE A 132 -16.68 9.00 -13.95
C PHE A 132 -17.22 8.30 -15.21
N LYS A 133 -16.43 8.26 -16.30
CA LYS A 133 -16.80 7.55 -17.52
C LYS A 133 -16.81 6.04 -17.33
N GLU A 134 -15.79 5.48 -16.69
CA GLU A 134 -15.69 4.03 -16.44
C GLU A 134 -16.84 3.57 -15.52
N LEU A 135 -17.18 4.37 -14.50
CA LEU A 135 -18.34 4.13 -13.65
C LEU A 135 -19.66 4.15 -14.44
N LEU A 136 -19.85 5.13 -15.33
CA LEU A 136 -21.05 5.21 -16.17
C LEU A 136 -21.19 4.04 -17.17
N HIS A 137 -20.06 3.47 -17.62
CA HIS A 137 -20.05 2.31 -18.52
C HIS A 137 -20.20 0.97 -17.79
N GLY A 138 -20.33 0.99 -16.47
CA GLY A 138 -20.46 -0.23 -15.68
C GLY A 138 -19.18 -1.06 -15.68
N GLU A 139 -18.01 -0.43 -15.73
CA GLU A 139 -16.72 -1.13 -15.54
C GLU A 139 -16.44 -1.46 -14.07
N ASP A 140 -17.42 -1.20 -13.20
CA ASP A 140 -17.45 -1.41 -11.75
C ASP A 140 -18.21 -2.70 -11.35
N VAL A 141 -18.13 -3.75 -12.18
CA VAL A 141 -18.92 -4.98 -11.99
C VAL A 141 -18.01 -6.11 -11.50
N ASP A 142 -17.55 -5.97 -10.26
CA ASP A 142 -17.27 -7.11 -9.39
C ASP A 142 -18.20 -6.96 -8.16
N GLU A 143 -19.32 -7.71 -8.15
CA GLU A 143 -20.35 -7.66 -7.10
C GLU A 143 -19.82 -7.95 -5.68
N ASP A 144 -18.60 -8.50 -5.56
CA ASP A 144 -17.96 -8.85 -4.28
C ASP A 144 -17.02 -7.77 -3.71
N ARG A 145 -16.82 -6.64 -4.41
CA ARG A 145 -15.95 -5.55 -3.90
C ARG A 145 -16.74 -4.56 -3.05
N SER A 146 -17.01 -4.96 -1.81
CA SER A 146 -17.49 -4.07 -0.74
C SER A 146 -16.49 -2.97 -0.32
N GLU A 147 -15.31 -2.89 -0.96
CA GLU A 147 -14.32 -1.83 -0.78
C GLU A 147 -14.60 -0.64 -1.71
N PHE A 148 -15.84 -0.15 -1.72
CA PHE A 148 -16.16 1.20 -2.17
C PHE A 148 -15.58 2.23 -1.20
N CYS A 149 -14.26 2.32 -1.25
CA CYS A 149 -13.47 3.18 -0.42
C CYS A 149 -12.47 3.88 -1.35
N SER A 150 -12.80 5.09 -1.77
CA SER A 150 -11.80 6.04 -2.29
C SER A 150 -10.80 6.47 -1.20
N CYS A 151 -10.68 5.70 -0.11
CA CYS A 151 -9.76 5.93 0.98
C CYS A 151 -8.52 5.05 0.75
N GLY A 152 -7.37 5.69 0.83
CA GLY A 152 -6.08 5.07 0.59
C GLY A 152 -5.12 6.10 0.02
N TRP A 153 -3.83 5.84 0.19
CA TRP A 153 -2.80 6.75 -0.27
C TRP A 153 -2.69 6.69 -1.80
N PRO A 154 -2.48 7.81 -2.50
CA PRO A 154 -2.25 7.77 -3.94
C PRO A 154 -1.00 6.94 -4.26
N GLN A 155 -1.12 5.98 -5.18
CA GLN A 155 0.00 5.09 -5.57
C GLN A 155 1.24 5.89 -5.96
N HIS A 156 1.06 6.95 -6.74
CA HIS A 156 2.15 7.80 -7.23
C HIS A 156 2.88 8.61 -6.14
N LEU A 157 2.37 8.61 -4.90
CA LEU A 157 2.99 9.22 -3.72
C LEU A 157 3.54 8.20 -2.71
N LEU A 158 3.62 6.91 -3.06
CA LEU A 158 4.08 5.85 -2.16
C LEU A 158 5.47 6.15 -1.57
N VAL A 159 6.37 6.72 -2.37
CA VAL A 159 7.73 7.09 -1.94
C VAL A 159 7.94 8.61 -1.94
N PRO A 160 8.79 9.14 -1.03
CA PRO A 160 9.20 10.53 -1.08
C PRO A 160 9.94 10.86 -2.38
N LYS A 161 9.81 12.10 -2.85
CA LYS A 161 10.49 12.59 -4.06
C LYS A 161 12.01 12.37 -4.04
N GLY A 162 12.66 12.51 -2.89
CA GLY A 162 14.11 12.50 -2.79
C GLY A 162 14.75 13.73 -3.44
N ASN A 163 15.96 13.58 -3.98
CA ASN A 163 16.70 14.65 -4.65
C ASN A 163 17.55 14.11 -5.81
N ASN A 164 18.03 15.02 -6.67
CA ASN A 164 18.79 14.66 -7.88
C ASN A 164 20.14 13.99 -7.60
N LYS A 165 20.66 14.05 -6.37
CA LYS A 165 21.91 13.41 -5.96
C LYS A 165 21.70 11.99 -5.41
N GLY A 166 20.43 11.58 -5.22
CA GLY A 166 20.07 10.38 -4.48
C GLY A 166 20.00 10.68 -2.99
N MET A 167 18.79 10.69 -2.44
CA MET A 167 18.57 10.82 -1.00
C MET A 167 18.60 9.42 -0.37
N VAL A 168 19.34 9.28 0.73
CA VAL A 168 19.50 7.99 1.41
C VAL A 168 18.41 7.80 2.44
N PHE A 169 17.73 6.67 2.34
CA PHE A 169 16.70 6.24 3.29
C PHE A 169 17.10 4.91 3.92
N ASP A 170 16.70 4.72 5.17
CA ASP A 170 16.73 3.42 5.83
C ASP A 170 15.39 2.71 5.59
N LEU A 171 15.45 1.58 4.89
CA LEU A 171 14.32 0.66 4.75
C LEU A 171 14.31 -0.28 5.95
N PHE A 172 13.26 -0.19 6.76
CA PHE A 172 13.06 -1.07 7.91
C PHE A 172 12.03 -2.14 7.57
N VAL A 173 12.41 -3.41 7.74
CA VAL A 173 11.53 -4.57 7.54
C VAL A 173 11.42 -5.32 8.85
N MET A 174 10.19 -5.60 9.26
CA MET A 174 9.89 -6.38 10.45
C MET A 174 8.89 -7.48 10.12
N ILE A 175 9.09 -8.67 10.67
CA ILE A 175 8.11 -9.75 10.59
C ILE A 175 7.61 -10.05 12.01
N THR A 176 6.31 -9.91 12.22
CA THR A 176 5.62 -10.23 13.47
C THR A 176 4.82 -11.53 13.35
N ASP A 177 4.48 -12.11 14.50
CA ASP A 177 3.69 -13.33 14.59
C ASP A 177 2.24 -13.07 14.15
N GLY A 178 1.86 -13.58 12.98
CA GLY A 178 0.57 -13.30 12.36
C GLY A 178 -0.61 -13.79 13.20
N GLU A 179 -0.45 -14.85 13.98
CA GLU A 179 -1.52 -15.34 14.87
C GLU A 179 -1.82 -14.37 16.01
N LYS A 180 -0.83 -13.61 16.46
CA LYS A 180 -1.01 -12.56 17.49
C LYS A 180 -1.54 -11.25 16.92
N ASP A 181 -1.32 -11.02 15.63
CA ASP A 181 -1.76 -9.82 14.94
C ASP A 181 -3.21 -9.93 14.42
N LYS A 182 -3.76 -11.15 14.34
CA LYS A 182 -5.16 -11.39 13.96
C LYS A 182 -6.11 -10.81 14.99
N VAL A 183 -6.99 -9.91 14.53
CA VAL A 183 -8.17 -9.52 15.29
C VAL A 183 -9.22 -10.63 15.14
N PRO A 184 -9.74 -11.22 16.23
CA PRO A 184 -10.80 -12.21 16.14
C PRO A 184 -12.00 -11.57 15.46
N SER A 185 -12.41 -12.10 14.31
CA SER A 185 -13.61 -11.62 13.64
C SER A 185 -14.80 -11.88 14.56
N SER A 186 -15.36 -10.83 15.16
CA SER A 186 -16.72 -10.93 15.67
C SER A 186 -17.59 -11.22 14.46
N LYS A 187 -18.12 -12.44 14.37
CA LYS A 187 -19.19 -12.72 13.43
C LYS A 187 -20.32 -11.77 13.82
N ARG A 188 -20.48 -10.65 13.09
CA ARG A 188 -21.81 -10.04 13.01
C ARG A 188 -22.66 -11.16 12.45
N LYS A 189 -23.48 -11.76 13.32
CA LYS A 189 -24.54 -12.64 12.85
C LYS A 189 -25.27 -11.80 11.81
N SER A 190 -25.24 -12.21 10.55
CA SER A 190 -26.24 -11.77 9.59
C SER A 190 -27.56 -12.11 10.26
N ALA A 191 -28.20 -11.11 10.86
CA ALA A 191 -29.57 -11.20 11.27
C ALA A 191 -30.33 -11.30 9.95
N MET A 192 -30.63 -12.53 9.57
CA MET A 192 -31.58 -12.85 8.53
C MET A 192 -32.89 -12.21 8.97
N MET A 193 -33.18 -11.02 8.44
CA MET A 193 -34.47 -10.36 8.62
C MET A 193 -35.48 -11.20 7.83
N LEU A 194 -36.15 -12.12 8.52
CA LEU A 194 -37.36 -12.75 8.02
C LEU A 194 -38.35 -11.62 7.64
N PRO A 195 -38.97 -11.65 6.45
CA PRO A 195 -39.94 -10.65 6.06
C PRO A 195 -41.21 -10.87 6.89
N GLN A 196 -41.30 -10.23 8.06
CA GLN A 196 -42.58 -10.05 8.71
C GLN A 196 -43.31 -8.91 8.00
N LEU A 197 -44.25 -9.31 7.14
CA LEU A 197 -45.36 -8.50 6.67
C LEU A 197 -46.06 -7.84 7.87
N LEU A 198 -45.70 -6.61 8.21
CA LEU A 198 -46.56 -5.74 9.01
C LEU A 198 -47.47 -4.95 8.07
N ARG A 199 -48.74 -5.36 8.04
CA ARG A 199 -49.85 -4.54 7.55
C ARG A 199 -50.28 -3.62 8.69
N CYS A 200 -50.32 -2.32 8.45
CA CYS A 200 -51.12 -1.40 9.26
C CYS A 200 -52.28 -0.88 8.40
N PHE A 201 -53.49 -1.14 8.86
CA PHE A 201 -54.74 -0.57 8.37
C PHE A 201 -55.04 0.74 9.11
N GLY A 202 -55.68 1.68 8.40
CA GLY A 202 -56.58 2.72 8.94
C GLY A 202 -55.97 3.76 9.85
#